data_AF-D8LSS0-F1
#
_entry.id   AF-D8LSS0-F1
#
_cell.length_a   1.000
_cell.length_b   1.000
_cell.length_c   1.000
_cell.angle_alpha   90.00
_cell.angle_beta   90.00
_cell.angle_gamma   90.00
#
_symmetry.space_group_name_H-M   'P 1'
#
loop_
_entity.id
_entity.type
_entity.pdbx_description
1 polymer ?
#
loop_
_entity_poly.entity_id
_entity_poly.type
_entity_poly.pdbx_seq_one_letter_code
_entity_poly.pdbx_strand_id
1 'polypeptide(L)'
;MIQAGAGAAALERGEEGSLIAGTEPRRKGWVVPALAAAVGVALLLACGLSAHHAREDASAAGAAATPMQASTDSVPSCSLLSCTSSGCDWDGAPFLCLDGGSAGGCADSASTWSGGDGCTSFCDLSGCADTLENTGVDDLPRRCLECDETQCSNLAGHPSQACGSTVPFVCLSGAATWGCADNELAWASTPSTTCGECCDVSGC
;
A
#
# COMPACT_ATOMS: atom_id res chain seq x y z
N MET A 1 27.39 -43.38 15.93
CA MET A 1 26.45 -44.53 15.91
C MET A 1 25.57 -44.46 17.16
N ILE A 2 24.45 -43.74 17.12
CA ILE A 2 23.37 -43.72 18.12
C ILE A 2 22.10 -43.33 17.34
N GLN A 3 21.37 -44.30 16.79
CA GLN A 3 20.17 -44.96 17.32
C GLN A 3 18.88 -44.18 17.02
N ALA A 4 18.18 -44.66 16.00
CA ALA A 4 16.85 -44.22 15.57
C ALA A 4 15.77 -44.74 16.54
N GLY A 5 14.83 -43.87 16.89
CA GLY A 5 13.61 -44.23 17.63
C GLY A 5 12.38 -43.96 16.76
N ALA A 6 11.82 -45.01 16.19
CA ALA A 6 10.50 -45.00 15.59
C ALA A 6 9.44 -45.13 16.69
N GLY A 7 8.39 -44.30 16.61
CA GLY A 7 7.22 -44.39 17.48
C GLY A 7 5.97 -44.00 16.71
N ALA A 8 5.26 -45.02 16.21
CA ALA A 8 3.96 -44.91 15.58
C ALA A 8 2.85 -45.21 16.61
N ALA A 9 1.81 -44.37 16.64
CA ALA A 9 0.44 -44.65 17.11
C ALA A 9 -0.42 -43.50 16.55
N ALA A 10 -1.35 -43.65 15.59
CA ALA A 10 -2.54 -44.52 15.50
C ALA A 10 -3.53 -44.33 16.65
N LEU A 11 -4.83 -44.17 16.28
CA LEU A 11 -6.07 -44.00 17.07
C LEU A 11 -6.46 -42.52 17.36
N GLU A 12 -7.68 -42.02 17.15
CA GLU A 12 -8.98 -42.60 16.77
C GLU A 12 -9.85 -41.61 15.97
N ARG A 13 -10.81 -42.19 15.23
CA ARG A 13 -12.00 -41.55 14.67
C ARG A 13 -12.85 -40.89 15.77
N GLY A 14 -13.30 -39.67 15.50
CA GLY A 14 -14.48 -39.07 16.12
C GLY A 14 -15.41 -38.55 15.02
N GLU A 15 -16.25 -39.46 14.52
CA GLU A 15 -17.50 -39.12 13.84
C GLU A 15 -18.46 -38.58 14.91
N GLU A 16 -19.25 -37.54 14.59
CA GLU A 16 -20.67 -37.37 14.96
C GLU A 16 -21.07 -35.89 15.11
N GLY A 17 -21.90 -35.44 14.17
CA GLY A 17 -23.05 -34.59 14.48
C GLY A 17 -22.82 -33.08 14.58
N SER A 18 -23.35 -32.33 13.62
CA SER A 18 -24.58 -31.56 13.88
C SER A 18 -25.02 -30.81 12.63
N LEU A 19 -25.98 -31.40 11.93
CA LEU A 19 -26.86 -30.70 11.01
C LEU A 19 -27.75 -29.75 11.83
N ILE A 20 -27.46 -28.45 11.79
CA ILE A 20 -28.43 -27.44 12.18
C ILE A 20 -28.89 -26.71 10.92
N ALA A 21 -29.91 -27.31 10.30
CA ALA A 21 -30.79 -26.62 9.38
C ALA A 21 -31.56 -25.56 10.17
N GLY A 22 -31.06 -24.32 10.17
CA GLY A 22 -31.74 -23.13 10.66
C GLY A 22 -32.36 -22.36 9.51
N THR A 23 -33.53 -22.78 9.05
CA THR A 23 -34.43 -21.96 8.22
C THR A 23 -35.23 -21.04 9.12
N GLU A 24 -35.01 -19.71 9.07
CA GLU A 24 -36.00 -18.70 9.48
C GLU A 24 -35.53 -17.25 9.17
N PRO A 25 -36.41 -16.24 9.16
CA PRO A 25 -37.26 -15.88 8.03
C PRO A 25 -36.92 -14.51 7.41
N ARG A 26 -37.36 -14.33 6.16
CA ARG A 26 -37.52 -13.01 5.51
C ARG A 26 -38.19 -12.00 6.45
N ARG A 27 -37.45 -11.02 6.96
CA ARG A 27 -38.04 -9.75 7.43
C ARG A 27 -37.80 -8.66 6.41
N LYS A 28 -38.84 -8.45 5.61
CA LYS A 28 -39.01 -7.33 4.69
C LYS A 28 -39.31 -6.09 5.54
N GLY A 29 -38.26 -5.37 5.93
CA GLY A 29 -38.35 -4.05 6.55
C GLY A 29 -38.24 -2.97 5.50
N TRP A 30 -39.38 -2.46 5.03
CA TRP A 30 -39.46 -1.15 4.40
C TRP A 30 -39.26 -0.04 5.46
N VAL A 31 -39.02 1.19 4.98
CA VAL A 31 -38.86 2.46 5.74
C VAL A 31 -37.46 2.58 6.36
N VAL A 32 -36.55 3.45 5.89
CA VAL A 32 -36.58 4.92 6.02
C VAL A 32 -35.78 5.60 4.88
N PRO A 33 -36.40 6.37 3.98
CA PRO A 33 -35.71 7.35 3.14
C PRO A 33 -36.06 8.76 3.63
N ALA A 34 -35.29 9.31 4.59
CA ALA A 34 -35.54 10.68 5.08
C ALA A 34 -34.30 11.43 5.57
N LEU A 35 -33.08 10.96 5.25
CA LEU A 35 -31.82 11.62 5.66
C LEU A 35 -30.90 12.00 4.49
N ALA A 36 -31.36 11.84 3.24
CA ALA A 36 -30.55 12.11 2.05
C ALA A 36 -30.62 13.58 1.55
N ALA A 37 -31.58 14.39 2.02
CA ALA A 37 -31.78 15.75 1.49
C ALA A 37 -30.95 16.84 2.20
N ALA A 38 -30.53 16.63 3.45
CA ALA A 38 -29.83 17.66 4.23
C ALA A 38 -28.31 17.72 3.93
N VAL A 39 -27.69 16.60 3.55
CA VAL A 39 -26.25 16.53 3.28
C VAL A 39 -25.89 17.13 1.91
N GLY A 40 -26.79 17.05 0.93
CA GLY A 40 -26.55 17.57 -0.42
C GLY A 40 -26.44 19.09 -0.51
N VAL A 41 -27.15 19.83 0.33
CA VAL A 41 -27.13 21.31 0.31
C VAL A 41 -25.84 21.87 0.94
N ALA A 42 -25.28 21.18 1.94
CA ALA A 42 -24.03 21.60 2.58
C ALA A 42 -22.81 21.42 1.64
N LEU A 43 -22.80 20.37 0.80
CA LEU A 43 -21.71 20.13 -0.15
C LEU A 43 -21.71 21.13 -1.33
N LEU A 44 -22.89 21.57 -1.79
CA LEU A 44 -23.00 22.57 -2.86
C LEU A 44 -22.55 23.98 -2.42
N LEU A 45 -22.70 24.32 -1.13
CA LEU A 45 -22.23 25.60 -0.59
C LEU A 45 -20.70 25.64 -0.42
N ALA A 46 -20.04 24.50 -0.13
CA ALA A 46 -18.59 24.46 0.02
C ALA A 46 -17.83 24.64 -1.31
N CYS A 47 -18.37 24.15 -2.44
CA CYS A 47 -17.72 24.31 -3.75
C CYS A 47 -17.85 25.73 -4.36
N GLY A 48 -18.77 26.57 -3.86
CA GLY A 48 -18.98 27.92 -4.41
C GLY A 48 -17.93 28.96 -3.98
N LEU A 49 -17.28 28.78 -2.83
CA LEU A 49 -16.33 29.77 -2.30
C LEU A 49 -14.92 29.67 -2.90
N SER A 50 -14.57 28.58 -3.57
CA SER A 50 -13.24 28.41 -4.18
C SER A 50 -13.06 29.13 -5.52
N ALA A 51 -14.14 29.61 -6.14
CA ALA A 51 -14.10 30.24 -7.45
C ALA A 51 -13.75 31.75 -7.44
N HIS A 52 -13.56 32.36 -6.27
CA HIS A 52 -13.37 33.83 -6.15
C HIS A 52 -11.93 34.30 -5.90
N HIS A 53 -10.93 33.41 -5.83
CA HIS A 53 -9.52 33.79 -5.67
C HIS A 53 -8.67 33.69 -6.96
N ALA A 54 -9.30 33.84 -8.13
CA ALA A 54 -8.60 33.94 -9.40
C ALA A 54 -8.78 35.33 -10.02
N ARG A 55 -8.14 36.35 -9.44
CA ARG A 55 -7.79 37.61 -10.12
C ARG A 55 -6.83 38.40 -9.25
N GLU A 56 -5.92 39.13 -9.91
CA GLU A 56 -4.73 39.87 -9.40
C GLU A 56 -3.45 39.00 -9.46
N ASP A 57 -2.39 39.28 -10.23
CA ASP A 57 -2.05 40.44 -11.06
C ASP A 57 -1.14 40.04 -12.23
N ALA A 58 -1.42 40.62 -13.40
CA ALA A 58 -0.45 40.72 -14.48
C ALA A 58 0.48 41.91 -14.18
N SER A 59 1.76 41.64 -13.96
CA SER A 59 2.80 42.66 -14.04
C SER A 59 3.97 42.12 -14.85
N ALA A 60 4.04 42.64 -16.07
CA ALA A 60 5.17 42.50 -16.97
C ALA A 60 6.40 43.20 -16.39
N ALA A 61 7.48 42.44 -16.21
CA ALA A 61 8.82 42.98 -16.16
C ALA A 61 9.67 42.13 -17.12
N GLY A 62 10.09 42.75 -18.22
CA GLY A 62 11.04 42.17 -19.15
C GLY A 62 12.38 41.95 -18.46
N ALA A 63 12.65 40.71 -18.07
CA ALA A 63 13.97 40.27 -17.70
C ALA A 63 14.70 39.82 -18.96
N ALA A 64 15.87 40.40 -19.20
CA ALA A 64 16.78 39.99 -20.25
C ALA A 64 17.02 38.47 -20.17
N ALA A 65 16.82 37.79 -21.30
CA ALA A 65 17.08 36.37 -21.44
C ALA A 65 18.60 36.13 -21.30
N THR A 66 19.04 35.89 -20.08
CA THR A 66 20.29 35.17 -19.83
C THR A 66 20.13 33.80 -20.51
N PRO A 67 21.04 33.37 -21.39
CA PRO A 67 21.00 32.01 -21.88
C PRO A 67 21.16 31.09 -20.66
N MET A 68 20.06 30.47 -20.22
CA MET A 68 20.13 29.38 -19.26
C MET A 68 21.07 28.36 -19.92
N GLN A 69 22.25 28.19 -19.33
CA GLN A 69 22.99 26.96 -19.54
C GLN A 69 21.98 25.85 -19.31
N ALA A 70 21.77 25.03 -20.33
CA ALA A 70 21.04 23.79 -20.19
C ALA A 70 21.81 22.97 -19.17
N SER A 71 21.48 23.16 -17.89
CA SER A 71 21.70 22.14 -16.88
C SER A 71 21.14 20.89 -17.52
N THR A 72 21.97 19.90 -17.73
CA THR A 72 21.50 18.52 -17.79
C THR A 72 20.74 18.31 -16.49
N ASP A 73 19.46 18.67 -16.48
CA ASP A 73 18.56 18.60 -15.33
C ASP A 73 18.44 17.12 -15.04
N SER A 74 19.30 16.66 -14.15
CA SER A 74 19.27 15.32 -13.60
C SER A 74 17.86 15.10 -13.07
N VAL A 75 17.22 14.03 -13.53
CA VAL A 75 15.90 13.65 -13.01
C VAL A 75 16.02 13.53 -11.49
N PRO A 76 15.15 14.19 -10.71
CA PRO A 76 15.25 14.16 -9.26
C PRO A 76 15.02 12.72 -8.77
N SER A 77 15.80 12.29 -7.78
CA SER A 77 15.53 11.03 -7.09
C SER A 77 14.17 11.07 -6.41
N CYS A 78 13.45 9.95 -6.44
CA CYS A 78 12.18 9.81 -5.76
C CYS A 78 12.34 9.93 -4.24
N SER A 79 11.28 10.41 -3.59
CA SER A 79 11.20 10.38 -2.12
C SER A 79 11.16 8.94 -1.62
N LEU A 80 11.58 8.70 -0.37
CA LEU A 80 11.50 7.38 0.27
C LEU A 80 10.07 6.80 0.23
N LEU A 81 9.06 7.65 0.42
CA LEU A 81 7.66 7.23 0.33
C LEU A 81 7.29 6.78 -1.08
N SER A 82 7.76 7.50 -2.10
CA SER A 82 7.56 7.12 -3.50
C SER A 82 8.30 5.82 -3.83
N CYS A 83 9.53 5.64 -3.31
CA CYS A 83 10.28 4.39 -3.42
C CYS A 83 9.48 3.19 -2.93
N THR A 84 8.89 3.31 -1.74
CA THR A 84 8.18 2.19 -1.09
C THR A 84 6.76 1.97 -1.59
N SER A 85 6.13 2.97 -2.21
CA SER A 85 4.73 2.89 -2.66
C SER A 85 4.52 2.78 -4.17
N SER A 86 5.56 3.01 -4.98
CA SER A 86 5.44 3.10 -6.44
C SER A 86 4.94 1.83 -7.13
N GLY A 87 5.15 0.65 -6.53
CA GLY A 87 4.86 -0.64 -7.18
C GLY A 87 5.63 -0.88 -8.49
N CYS A 88 6.55 0.02 -8.84
CA CYS A 88 7.37 -0.06 -10.04
C CYS A 88 8.51 -1.07 -9.85
N ASP A 89 8.87 -1.74 -10.93
CA ASP A 89 10.13 -2.48 -11.01
C ASP A 89 11.29 -1.48 -11.11
N TRP A 90 12.13 -1.39 -10.08
CA TRP A 90 13.23 -0.41 -10.02
C TRP A 90 14.35 -0.70 -11.04
N ASP A 91 14.48 -1.93 -11.52
CA ASP A 91 15.48 -2.31 -12.51
C ASP A 91 14.93 -2.13 -13.94
N GLY A 92 13.68 -2.53 -14.17
CA GLY A 92 13.05 -2.50 -15.49
C GLY A 92 12.35 -1.18 -15.84
N ALA A 93 11.83 -0.46 -14.86
CA ALA A 93 11.03 0.76 -15.04
C ALA A 93 11.26 1.80 -13.91
N PRO A 94 12.48 2.33 -13.75
CA PRO A 94 12.85 3.18 -12.61
C PRO A 94 12.19 4.56 -12.60
N PHE A 95 11.48 5.00 -13.65
CA PHE A 95 10.92 6.35 -13.67
C PHE A 95 9.45 6.35 -13.27
N LEU A 96 9.13 6.92 -12.10
CA LEU A 96 7.76 7.06 -11.59
C LEU A 96 7.15 8.40 -11.98
N CYS A 97 5.96 8.38 -12.57
CA CYS A 97 5.16 9.57 -12.74
C CYS A 97 4.46 9.98 -11.43
N LEU A 98 4.73 11.18 -10.95
CA LEU A 98 4.17 11.71 -9.70
C LEU A 98 2.84 12.45 -9.95
N ASP A 99 2.77 13.27 -11.00
CA ASP A 99 1.59 14.07 -11.34
C ASP A 99 1.25 13.99 -12.84
N GLY A 100 -0.03 14.14 -13.16
CA GLY A 100 -0.56 14.16 -14.52
C GLY A 100 -1.60 13.06 -14.77
N GLY A 101 -2.03 12.91 -16.03
CA GLY A 101 -2.96 11.84 -16.44
C GLY A 101 -2.42 10.41 -16.27
N SER A 102 -1.10 10.26 -16.11
CA SER A 102 -0.38 8.99 -15.94
C SER A 102 0.23 8.84 -14.53
N ALA A 103 -0.23 9.61 -13.53
CA ALA A 103 0.28 9.53 -12.17
C ALA A 103 0.21 8.09 -11.61
N GLY A 104 1.29 7.63 -11.00
CA GLY A 104 1.48 6.25 -10.55
C GLY A 104 1.98 5.28 -11.64
N GLY A 105 2.15 5.75 -12.88
CA GLY A 105 2.75 4.95 -13.96
C GLY A 105 4.28 4.87 -13.85
N CYS A 106 4.84 3.77 -14.37
CA CYS A 106 6.27 3.48 -14.40
C CYS A 106 6.78 3.50 -15.86
N ALA A 107 8.03 3.93 -16.08
CA ALA A 107 8.69 3.87 -17.39
C ALA A 107 10.14 3.44 -17.26
N ASP A 108 10.66 2.81 -18.32
CA ASP A 108 12.05 2.37 -18.48
C ASP A 108 13.01 3.53 -18.79
N SER A 109 12.49 4.67 -19.25
CA SER A 109 13.29 5.85 -19.56
C SER A 109 12.61 7.18 -19.17
N ALA A 110 13.42 8.14 -18.75
CA ALA A 110 12.95 9.52 -18.48
C ALA A 110 12.31 10.19 -19.71
N SER A 111 12.78 9.84 -20.91
CA SER A 111 12.26 10.41 -22.16
C SER A 111 10.80 10.06 -22.41
N THR A 112 10.30 8.95 -21.86
CA THR A 112 8.89 8.56 -21.91
C THR A 112 7.99 9.61 -21.24
N TRP A 113 8.47 10.25 -20.18
CA TRP A 113 7.76 11.33 -19.49
C TRP A 113 8.04 12.71 -20.09
N SER A 114 9.27 12.93 -20.55
CA SER A 114 9.77 14.25 -21.00
C SER A 114 9.05 14.84 -22.22
N GLY A 115 8.25 14.05 -22.94
CA GLY A 115 7.54 14.48 -24.16
C GLY A 115 6.05 14.17 -24.19
N GLY A 116 5.46 13.71 -23.08
CA GLY A 116 4.07 13.26 -23.04
C GLY A 116 3.16 14.17 -22.22
N ASP A 117 1.96 14.47 -22.74
CA ASP A 117 0.90 15.20 -22.04
C ASP A 117 0.37 14.48 -20.77
N GLY A 118 0.82 13.25 -20.55
CA GLY A 118 0.35 12.39 -19.46
C GLY A 118 1.09 12.58 -18.14
N CYS A 119 2.35 13.04 -18.14
CA CYS A 119 3.13 13.16 -16.91
C CYS A 119 3.79 14.53 -16.80
N THR A 120 3.34 15.33 -15.83
CA THR A 120 3.84 16.69 -15.63
C THR A 120 5.00 16.77 -14.65
N SER A 121 5.17 15.76 -13.80
CA SER A 121 6.28 15.62 -12.86
C SER A 121 6.62 14.14 -12.69
N PHE A 122 7.90 13.82 -12.65
CA PHE A 122 8.38 12.45 -12.47
C PHE A 122 9.68 12.44 -11.68
N CYS A 123 10.01 11.28 -11.13
CA CYS A 123 11.24 11.07 -10.37
C CYS A 123 11.90 9.73 -10.74
N ASP A 124 13.16 9.59 -10.35
CA ASP A 124 13.99 8.41 -10.58
C ASP A 124 14.06 7.53 -9.33
N LEU A 125 13.63 6.28 -9.47
CA LEU A 125 13.62 5.22 -8.46
C LEU A 125 14.89 4.35 -8.48
N SER A 126 15.82 4.55 -9.42
CA SER A 126 17.01 3.69 -9.55
C SER A 126 17.87 3.66 -8.29
N GLY A 127 17.89 4.75 -7.52
CA GLY A 127 18.57 4.83 -6.21
C GLY A 127 17.73 4.38 -5.01
N CYS A 128 16.52 3.85 -5.21
CA CYS A 128 15.65 3.44 -4.10
C CYS A 128 16.22 2.25 -3.34
N ALA A 129 16.81 1.26 -4.02
CA ALA A 129 17.44 0.11 -3.36
C ALA A 129 18.54 0.58 -2.40
N ASP A 130 19.47 1.42 -2.89
CA ASP A 130 20.54 2.01 -2.09
C ASP A 130 19.99 2.87 -0.95
N THR A 131 18.93 3.65 -1.21
CA THR A 131 18.33 4.50 -0.17
C THR A 131 17.74 3.66 0.95
N LEU A 132 17.02 2.59 0.62
CA LEU A 132 16.41 1.68 1.59
C LEU A 132 17.47 0.96 2.43
N GLU A 133 18.56 0.50 1.81
CA GLU A 133 19.66 -0.16 2.51
C GLU A 133 20.41 0.81 3.43
N ASN A 134 20.65 2.06 2.99
CA ASN A 134 21.42 3.04 3.74
C ASN A 134 20.61 3.83 4.78
N THR A 135 19.28 3.85 4.70
CA THR A 135 18.45 4.47 5.76
C THR A 135 18.55 3.74 7.10
N GLY A 136 19.19 2.58 7.16
CA GLY A 136 19.20 1.75 8.36
C GLY A 136 17.83 1.11 8.54
N VAL A 137 17.83 -0.20 8.79
CA VAL A 137 16.61 -1.00 8.92
C VAL A 137 15.70 -0.46 10.04
N ASP A 138 16.26 0.29 10.99
CA ASP A 138 15.55 0.93 12.10
C ASP A 138 14.73 2.17 11.72
N ASP A 139 15.04 2.85 10.61
CA ASP A 139 14.38 4.10 10.19
C ASP A 139 13.45 3.92 8.98
N LEU A 140 13.43 2.72 8.38
CA LEU A 140 12.36 2.35 7.47
C LEU A 140 11.07 2.13 8.26
N PRO A 141 9.95 2.75 7.86
CA PRO A 141 8.69 2.57 8.57
C PRO A 141 8.22 1.11 8.39
N ARG A 142 8.63 0.20 9.28
CA ARG A 142 8.09 -1.17 9.43
C ARG A 142 8.12 -2.04 8.16
N ARG A 143 9.29 -2.59 7.83
CA ARG A 143 9.32 -3.82 7.00
C ARG A 143 8.75 -4.98 7.82
N CYS A 144 7.94 -5.81 7.18
CA CYS A 144 7.46 -7.05 7.80
C CYS A 144 8.58 -8.09 7.76
N LEU A 145 9.15 -8.39 8.93
CA LEU A 145 10.17 -9.43 9.08
C LEU A 145 9.53 -10.82 9.13
N GLU A 146 10.32 -11.88 8.97
CA GLU A 146 9.86 -13.26 9.14
C GLU A 146 9.18 -13.44 10.50
N CYS A 147 8.03 -14.12 10.52
CA CYS A 147 7.32 -14.38 11.77
C CYS A 147 8.14 -15.29 12.68
N ASP A 148 8.21 -14.97 13.98
CA ASP A 148 8.81 -15.87 14.96
C ASP A 148 7.94 -17.11 15.25
N GLU A 149 8.51 -18.12 15.92
CA GLU A 149 7.80 -19.37 16.23
C GLU A 149 6.49 -19.14 17.02
N THR A 150 6.43 -18.12 17.87
CA THR A 150 5.24 -17.77 18.65
C THR A 150 4.17 -17.15 17.75
N GLN A 151 4.57 -16.26 16.85
CA GLN A 151 3.68 -15.66 15.85
C GLN A 151 3.12 -16.72 14.89
N CYS A 152 3.96 -17.60 14.35
CA CYS A 152 3.52 -18.72 13.51
C CYS A 152 2.55 -19.65 14.26
N SER A 153 2.85 -19.97 15.53
CA SER A 153 1.97 -20.82 16.35
C SER A 153 0.59 -20.18 16.59
N ASN A 154 0.54 -18.86 16.81
CA ASN A 154 -0.71 -18.13 16.95
C ASN A 154 -1.51 -18.13 15.63
N LEU A 155 -0.85 -17.90 14.50
CA LEU A 155 -1.47 -17.94 13.17
C LEU A 155 -2.03 -19.33 12.83
N ALA A 156 -1.34 -20.41 13.21
CA ALA A 156 -1.82 -21.78 13.03
C ALA A 156 -3.13 -22.05 13.78
N GLY A 157 -3.40 -21.33 14.87
CA GLY A 157 -4.68 -21.35 15.59
C GLY A 157 -5.84 -20.68 14.82
N HIS A 158 -5.53 -19.94 13.75
CA HIS A 158 -6.48 -19.17 12.94
C HIS A 158 -6.33 -19.47 11.44
N PRO A 159 -6.58 -20.72 10.99
CA PRO A 159 -6.31 -21.13 9.60
C PRO A 159 -7.17 -20.39 8.56
N SER A 160 -8.33 -19.85 8.94
CA SER A 160 -9.15 -18.99 8.07
C SER A 160 -8.58 -17.58 7.86
N GLN A 161 -7.56 -17.23 8.64
CA GLN A 161 -6.85 -15.95 8.62
C GLN A 161 -5.37 -16.12 8.23
N ALA A 162 -4.97 -17.35 7.89
CA ALA A 162 -3.63 -17.62 7.38
C ALA A 162 -3.48 -17.00 5.99
N CYS A 163 -2.52 -16.11 5.87
CA CYS A 163 -2.15 -15.53 4.61
C CYS A 163 -1.56 -16.61 3.69
N GLY A 164 -1.99 -16.62 2.42
CA GLY A 164 -1.51 -17.58 1.43
C GLY A 164 -0.11 -17.22 0.93
N SER A 165 0.54 -18.16 0.23
CA SER A 165 1.89 -17.95 -0.34
C SER A 165 1.98 -16.83 -1.38
N THR A 166 0.85 -16.33 -1.91
CA THR A 166 0.80 -15.18 -2.82
C THR A 166 0.71 -13.84 -2.09
N VAL A 167 0.27 -13.85 -0.82
CA VAL A 167 0.08 -12.65 0.01
C VAL A 167 0.67 -12.85 1.41
N PRO A 168 1.96 -13.19 1.55
CA PRO A 168 2.48 -13.78 2.77
C PRO A 168 2.67 -12.78 3.94
N PHE A 169 2.39 -11.49 3.76
CA PHE A 169 2.63 -10.50 4.80
C PHE A 169 1.38 -10.24 5.63
N VAL A 170 1.36 -10.69 6.88
CA VAL A 170 0.21 -10.56 7.79
C VAL A 170 0.38 -9.38 8.75
N CYS A 171 -0.72 -8.66 8.98
CA CYS A 171 -0.76 -7.65 10.03
C CYS A 171 -1.07 -8.30 11.40
N LEU A 172 -0.26 -8.02 12.41
CA LEU A 172 -0.36 -8.59 13.77
C LEU A 172 -1.08 -7.69 14.77
N SER A 173 -1.14 -6.38 14.53
CA SER A 173 -1.79 -5.42 15.44
C SER A 173 -2.40 -4.23 14.69
N GLY A 174 -3.46 -3.63 15.25
CA GLY A 174 -4.17 -2.49 14.64
C GLY A 174 -5.57 -2.84 14.12
N ALA A 175 -6.17 -1.92 13.36
CA ALA A 175 -7.51 -2.13 12.79
C ALA A 175 -7.55 -3.20 11.69
N ALA A 176 -6.41 -3.47 11.05
CA ALA A 176 -6.25 -4.44 9.98
C ALA A 176 -5.60 -5.75 10.44
N THR A 177 -5.57 -6.05 11.75
CA THR A 177 -5.03 -7.32 12.26
C THR A 177 -5.66 -8.50 11.53
N TRP A 178 -4.82 -9.45 11.14
CA TRP A 178 -5.13 -10.61 10.29
C TRP A 178 -5.40 -10.29 8.81
N GLY A 179 -5.21 -9.04 8.39
CA GLY A 179 -5.14 -8.68 6.98
C GLY A 179 -3.85 -9.21 6.35
N CYS A 180 -3.92 -9.53 5.06
CA CYS A 180 -2.79 -10.02 4.27
C CYS A 180 -2.41 -9.02 3.18
N ALA A 181 -1.13 -9.01 2.83
CA ALA A 181 -0.60 -8.23 1.72
C ALA A 181 0.38 -9.05 0.87
N ASP A 182 0.49 -8.69 -0.40
CA ASP A 182 1.40 -9.30 -1.39
C ASP A 182 2.83 -8.75 -1.33
N ASN A 183 3.08 -7.71 -0.55
CA ASN A 183 4.39 -7.09 -0.45
C ASN A 183 4.74 -6.66 0.98
N GLU A 184 6.03 -6.74 1.31
CA GLU A 184 6.58 -6.46 2.66
C GLU A 184 6.38 -5.00 3.09
N LEU A 185 6.13 -4.10 2.13
CA LEU A 185 5.98 -2.65 2.32
C LEU A 185 4.51 -2.20 2.37
N ALA A 186 3.57 -3.11 2.16
CA ALA A 186 2.16 -2.75 2.10
C ALA A 186 1.74 -2.15 3.42
N TRP A 187 2.17 -2.78 4.52
CA TRP A 187 1.95 -2.31 5.87
C TRP A 187 2.85 -1.12 6.25
N ALA A 188 4.05 -1.00 5.66
CA ALA A 188 4.97 0.13 5.85
C ALA A 188 4.34 1.49 5.50
N SER A 189 3.50 1.49 4.45
CA SER A 189 2.78 2.68 4.00
C SER A 189 1.53 3.00 4.83
N THR A 190 1.09 2.09 5.71
CA THR A 190 -0.13 2.26 6.50
C THR A 190 0.12 2.98 7.82
N PRO A 191 -0.85 3.77 8.32
CA PRO A 191 -0.78 4.31 9.67
C PRO A 191 -0.69 3.19 10.71
N SER A 192 0.03 3.44 11.81
CA SER A 192 0.17 2.49 12.93
C SER A 192 -1.15 2.05 13.57
N THR A 193 -2.19 2.88 13.44
CA THR A 193 -3.55 2.57 13.88
C THR A 193 -4.23 1.53 12.99
N THR A 194 -3.79 1.42 11.74
CA THR A 194 -4.26 0.42 10.76
C THR A 194 -3.45 -0.86 10.90
N CYS A 195 -2.13 -0.76 10.78
CA CYS A 195 -1.23 -1.87 11.07
C CYS A 195 -0.04 -1.40 11.91
N GLY A 196 0.01 -1.86 13.15
CA GLY A 196 1.05 -1.52 14.11
C GLY A 196 2.29 -2.40 13.97
N GLU A 197 2.08 -3.68 13.67
CA GLU A 197 3.11 -4.72 13.56
C GLU A 197 2.70 -5.66 12.43
N CYS A 198 3.65 -6.18 11.68
CA CYS A 198 3.41 -7.17 10.64
C CYS A 198 4.57 -8.16 10.55
N CYS A 199 4.32 -9.33 9.99
CA CYS A 199 5.36 -10.32 9.71
C CYS A 199 5.09 -11.11 8.43
N ASP A 200 6.13 -11.75 7.88
CA ASP A 200 6.09 -12.64 6.72
C ASP A 200 5.86 -14.09 7.18
N VAL A 201 4.73 -14.66 6.77
CA VAL A 201 4.33 -16.03 7.12
C VAL A 201 4.91 -17.10 6.19
N SER A 202 5.74 -16.74 5.21
CA SER A 202 6.32 -17.70 4.25
C SER A 202 7.17 -18.80 4.91
N GLY A 203 7.71 -18.52 6.10
CA GLY A 203 8.46 -19.46 6.93
C GLY A 203 7.62 -20.27 7.91
N CYS A 204 6.33 -19.93 8.05
CA CYS A 204 5.32 -20.74 8.73
C CYS A 204 4.76 -21.79 7.73
#